data_AF-A0A6S6TVZ6-F1
#
_entry.id   AF-A0A6S6TVZ6-F1
#
_cell.length_a   1.000
_cell.length_b   1.000
_cell.length_c   1.000
_cell.angle_alpha   90.00
_cell.angle_beta   90.00
_cell.angle_gamma   90.00
#
_symmetry.space_group_name_H-M   'P 1'
#
loop_
_entity.id
_entity.type
_entity.pdbx_description
1 polymer ?
#
loop_
_entity_poly.entity_id
_entity_poly.type
_entity_poly.pdbx_seq_one_letter_code
_entity_poly.pdbx_strand_id
1 'polypeptide(L)'
;MIVSIHAVKFNHLRHHKHCLSEEDYEGKSAKMTWYGAILYGPIHFFLIHKVTFQLGNAQYKKNLLLELMSICIFVGIVFYLQLNFLIYHISVMLIGEFLMAFFAVWTVHHHTHEHPQFARTQRSHWKNKITFNMFYHLEHHLFPAVPTIKLPELAKRIDQAFPKMEKKKTF
;
A
#
# COMPACT_ATOMS: atom_id res chain seq x y z
N MET A 1 5.12 -2.83 -12.12
CA MET A 1 4.39 -1.71 -11.51
C MET A 1 4.61 -0.49 -12.37
N ILE A 2 3.66 0.44 -12.44
CA ILE A 2 3.85 1.72 -13.16
C ILE A 2 4.04 2.91 -12.20
N VAL A 3 4.31 2.58 -10.94
CA VAL A 3 4.71 3.47 -9.84
C VAL A 3 6.17 3.18 -9.47
N SER A 4 6.89 4.18 -8.96
CA SER A 4 8.22 3.96 -8.37
C SER A 4 8.13 3.10 -7.11
N ILE A 5 8.83 1.96 -7.11
CA ILE A 5 8.91 1.08 -5.94
C ILE A 5 9.67 1.77 -4.80
N HIS A 6 10.67 2.61 -5.13
CA HIS A 6 11.36 3.40 -4.12
C HIS A 6 10.46 4.46 -3.48
N ALA A 7 9.53 5.05 -4.23
CA ALA A 7 8.51 5.94 -3.64
C ALA A 7 7.56 5.20 -2.72
N VAL A 8 7.05 4.03 -3.15
CA VAL A 8 6.19 3.19 -2.31
C VAL A 8 6.91 2.79 -1.03
N LYS A 9 8.15 2.28 -1.12
CA LYS A 9 8.96 1.90 0.03
C LYS A 9 9.20 3.07 0.99
N PHE A 10 9.55 4.25 0.46
CA PHE A 10 9.82 5.43 1.28
C PHE A 10 8.60 5.85 2.09
N ASN A 11 7.44 5.92 1.43
CA ASN A 11 6.18 6.30 2.09
C ASN A 11 5.72 5.23 3.07
N HIS A 12 5.84 3.94 2.72
CA HIS A 12 5.45 2.82 3.60
C HIS A 12 6.26 2.81 4.90
N LEU A 13 7.58 3.00 4.82
CA LEU A 13 8.41 3.10 6.03
C LEU A 13 8.03 4.31 6.90
N ARG A 14 7.64 5.42 6.28
CA ARG A 14 7.12 6.59 7.01
C ARG A 14 5.76 6.32 7.62
N HIS A 15 4.88 5.60 6.94
CA HIS A 15 3.59 5.15 7.47
C HIS A 15 3.77 4.31 8.73
N HIS A 16 4.69 3.34 8.76
CA HIS A 16 5.01 2.59 9.98
C HIS A 16 5.54 3.48 11.10
N LYS A 17 6.35 4.49 10.78
CA LYS A 17 6.92 5.42 11.76
C LYS A 17 5.91 6.44 12.32
N HIS A 18 5.00 6.92 11.48
CA HIS A 18 4.10 8.05 11.75
C HIS A 18 2.61 7.66 11.67
N CYS A 19 2.30 6.37 11.81
CA CYS A 19 1.02 5.75 11.46
C CYS A 19 -0.21 6.59 11.82
N LEU A 20 -0.97 7.00 10.80
CA LEU A 20 -2.20 7.81 10.88
C LEU A 20 -2.08 9.19 11.55
N SER A 21 -0.86 9.66 11.79
CA SER A 21 -0.60 11.06 12.18
C SER A 21 -0.61 11.99 10.97
N GLU A 22 -0.50 13.30 11.20
CA GLU A 22 -0.46 14.30 10.12
C GLU A 22 0.80 14.20 9.24
N GLU A 23 1.86 13.55 9.72
CA GLU A 23 3.10 13.32 8.96
C GLU A 23 3.04 12.08 8.05
N ASP A 24 1.95 11.32 8.13
CA ASP A 24 1.68 10.11 7.36
C ASP A 24 0.85 10.44 6.10
N TYR A 25 1.57 10.74 5.03
CA TYR A 25 0.98 11.02 3.72
C TYR A 25 0.30 9.80 3.09
N GLU A 26 0.73 8.59 3.44
CA GLU A 26 0.14 7.36 2.93
C GLU A 26 -1.18 7.05 3.64
N GLY A 27 -1.19 7.15 4.96
CA GLY A 27 -2.35 6.90 5.83
C GLY A 27 -3.52 7.86 5.65
N LYS A 28 -3.37 8.94 4.86
CA LYS A 28 -4.37 10.01 4.72
C LYS A 28 -5.76 9.52 4.33
N SER A 29 -5.86 8.50 3.48
CA SER A 29 -7.17 7.98 3.04
C SER A 29 -7.93 7.27 4.16
N ALA A 30 -7.28 6.85 5.25
CA ALA A 30 -7.93 6.13 6.35
C ALA A 30 -9.05 6.95 7.04
N LYS A 31 -8.95 8.29 7.01
CA LYS A 31 -9.95 9.22 7.59
C LYS A 31 -11.11 9.51 6.63
N MET A 32 -11.07 9.02 5.39
CA MET A 32 -12.07 9.32 4.35
C MET A 32 -13.22 8.33 4.37
N THR A 33 -14.30 8.66 3.65
CA THR A 33 -15.30 7.66 3.25
C THR A 33 -14.69 6.65 2.28
N TRP A 34 -15.31 5.47 2.14
CA TRP A 34 -14.84 4.44 1.23
C TRP A 34 -14.72 4.94 -0.23
N TYR A 35 -15.70 5.71 -0.70
CA TYR A 35 -15.69 6.28 -2.04
C TYR A 35 -14.71 7.44 -2.14
N GLY A 36 -14.53 8.21 -1.06
CA GLY A 36 -13.51 9.26 -0.97
C GLY A 36 -12.11 8.68 -1.14
N ALA A 37 -11.81 7.54 -0.52
CA ALA A 37 -10.53 6.85 -0.68
C ALA A 37 -10.28 6.34 -2.11
N ILE A 38 -11.32 5.90 -2.82
CA ILE A 38 -11.23 5.52 -4.24
C ILE A 38 -10.92 6.76 -5.10
N LEU A 39 -11.68 7.84 -4.93
CA LEU A 39 -11.49 9.09 -5.68
C LEU A 39 -10.16 9.78 -5.35
N TYR A 40 -9.64 9.57 -4.15
CA TYR A 40 -8.33 10.07 -3.71
C TYR A 40 -7.17 9.27 -4.32
N GLY A 41 -7.42 8.06 -4.79
CA GLY A 41 -6.46 7.17 -5.42
C GLY A 41 -5.48 7.81 -6.42
N PRO A 42 -5.97 8.48 -7.47
CA PRO A 42 -5.11 9.20 -8.41
C PRO A 42 -4.24 10.29 -7.75
N ILE A 43 -4.77 10.99 -6.74
CA ILE A 43 -4.00 12.00 -6.00
C ILE A 43 -2.90 11.34 -5.19
N HIS A 44 -3.21 10.25 -4.48
CA HIS A 44 -2.24 9.47 -3.72
C HIS A 44 -1.09 8.96 -4.61
N PHE A 45 -1.42 8.44 -5.79
CA PHE A 45 -0.44 7.97 -6.79
C PHE A 45 0.63 9.02 -7.11
N PHE A 46 0.24 10.28 -7.35
CA PHE A 46 1.23 11.34 -7.60
C PHE A 46 1.88 11.86 -6.31
N LEU A 47 1.13 11.89 -5.21
CA LEU A 47 1.62 12.41 -3.92
C LEU A 47 2.83 11.64 -3.40
N ILE A 48 2.82 10.30 -3.46
CA ILE A 48 3.94 9.50 -2.94
C ILE A 48 5.27 9.81 -3.63
N HIS A 49 5.24 10.07 -4.94
CA HIS A 49 6.43 10.48 -5.70
C HIS A 49 6.89 11.88 -5.28
N LYS A 50 5.96 12.83 -5.16
CA LYS A 50 6.25 14.20 -4.71
C LYS A 50 6.88 14.19 -3.31
N VAL A 51 6.28 13.48 -2.36
CA VAL A 51 6.75 13.39 -0.97
C VAL A 51 8.13 12.73 -0.92
N THR A 52 8.36 11.67 -1.69
CA THR A 52 9.68 11.02 -1.79
C THR A 52 10.73 11.97 -2.37
N PHE A 53 10.38 12.77 -3.38
CA PHE A 53 11.30 13.75 -3.96
C PHE A 53 11.64 14.89 -2.98
N GLN A 54 10.66 15.33 -2.19
CA GLN A 54 10.84 16.41 -1.20
C GLN A 54 11.65 15.95 0.03
N LEU A 55 11.27 14.82 0.62
CA LEU A 55 11.76 14.37 1.93
C LEU A 55 12.80 13.24 1.85
N GLY A 56 12.92 12.56 0.71
CA GLY A 56 13.87 11.47 0.52
C GLY A 56 15.32 11.95 0.47
N ASN A 57 16.26 11.07 0.84
CA ASN A 57 17.69 11.34 0.68
C ASN A 57 18.12 11.27 -0.81
N ALA A 58 19.37 11.62 -1.11
CA ALA A 58 19.89 11.62 -2.48
C ALA A 58 19.72 10.28 -3.20
N GLN A 59 19.87 9.16 -2.49
CA GLN A 59 19.70 7.82 -3.05
C GLN A 59 18.24 7.55 -3.44
N TYR A 60 17.28 7.90 -2.58
CA TYR A 60 15.85 7.79 -2.90
C TYR A 60 15.48 8.66 -4.09
N LYS A 61 15.94 9.92 -4.15
CA LYS A 61 15.66 10.83 -5.28
C LYS A 61 16.23 10.29 -6.59
N LYS A 62 17.48 9.79 -6.58
CA LYS A 62 18.11 9.18 -7.75
C LYS A 62 17.31 7.98 -8.25
N ASN A 63 16.99 7.03 -7.37
CA ASN A 63 16.27 5.82 -7.76
C ASN A 63 14.84 6.13 -8.22
N LEU A 64 14.15 7.05 -7.55
CA LEU A 64 12.85 7.57 -7.96
C LEU A 64 12.88 8.10 -9.40
N LEU A 65 13.84 8.97 -9.73
CA LEU A 65 13.96 9.53 -11.08
C LEU A 65 14.29 8.45 -12.12
N LEU A 66 15.22 7.53 -11.81
CA LEU A 66 15.57 6.43 -12.70
C LEU A 66 14.37 5.52 -13.00
N GLU A 67 13.60 5.16 -11.97
CA GLU A 67 12.40 4.33 -12.12
C GLU A 67 11.32 5.05 -12.94
N LEU A 68 11.03 6.33 -12.63
CA LEU A 68 10.05 7.11 -13.38
C LEU A 68 10.45 7.30 -14.84
N MET A 69 11.73 7.60 -15.11
CA MET A 69 12.24 7.69 -16.49
C MET A 69 12.11 6.35 -17.21
N SER A 70 12.45 5.24 -16.56
CA SER A 70 12.35 3.90 -17.14
C SER A 70 10.89 3.54 -17.47
N ILE A 71 9.96 3.86 -16.56
CA ILE A 71 8.52 3.67 -16.78
C ILE A 71 8.05 4.53 -17.96
N CYS A 72 8.41 5.83 -18.00
CA CYS A 72 8.03 6.73 -19.09
C CYS A 72 8.57 6.27 -20.45
N ILE A 73 9.83 5.83 -20.52
CA ILE A 73 10.44 5.29 -21.75
C ILE A 73 9.70 4.03 -22.19
N PHE A 74 9.47 3.09 -21.27
CA PHE A 74 8.77 1.84 -21.58
C PHE A 74 7.34 2.09 -22.08
N VAL A 75 6.57 2.92 -21.37
CA VAL A 75 5.22 3.31 -21.78
C VAL A 75 5.26 4.01 -23.15
N GLY A 76 6.18 4.95 -23.34
CA GLY A 76 6.36 5.65 -24.62
C GLY A 76 6.63 4.70 -25.78
N ILE A 77 7.52 3.71 -25.60
CA ILE A 77 7.80 2.68 -26.61
C ILE A 77 6.55 1.86 -26.93
N VAL A 78 5.81 1.43 -25.91
CA VAL A 78 4.58 0.63 -26.09
C VAL A 78 3.52 1.38 -26.91
N PHE A 79 3.32 2.67 -26.63
CA PHE A 79 2.37 3.51 -27.37
C PHE A 79 2.88 3.86 -28.77
N TYR A 80 4.17 4.15 -28.92
CA TYR A 80 4.79 4.44 -30.23
C TYR A 80 4.68 3.25 -31.19
N LEU A 81 4.96 2.04 -30.70
CA LEU A 81 4.84 0.79 -31.47
C LEU A 81 3.40 0.25 -31.54
N GLN A 82 2.43 0.92 -30.91
CA GLN A 82 1.02 0.53 -30.90
C GLN A 82 0.79 -0.93 -30.43
N LEU A 83 1.50 -1.37 -29.40
CA LEU A 83 1.39 -2.73 -28.88
C LEU A 83 0.12 -2.88 -28.04
N ASN A 84 -1.04 -3.10 -28.71
CA ASN A 84 -2.38 -3.07 -28.10
C ASN A 84 -2.53 -3.92 -26.83
N PHE A 85 -1.97 -5.13 -26.80
CA PHE A 85 -2.02 -5.98 -25.61
C PHE A 85 -1.30 -5.34 -24.40
N LEU A 86 -0.16 -4.69 -24.64
CA LEU A 86 0.59 -4.01 -23.57
C LEU A 86 -0.09 -2.70 -23.17
N ILE A 87 -0.72 -1.97 -24.11
CA ILE A 87 -1.54 -0.80 -23.80
C ILE A 87 -2.65 -1.20 -22.84
N TYR A 88 -3.41 -2.25 -23.16
CA TYR A 88 -4.44 -2.80 -22.28
C TYR A 88 -3.88 -3.16 -20.89
N HIS A 89 -2.75 -3.87 -20.85
CA HIS A 89 -2.12 -4.26 -19.59
C HIS A 89 -1.72 -3.04 -18.74
N ILE A 90 -1.07 -2.04 -19.34
CA ILE A 90 -0.69 -0.79 -18.66
C ILE A 90 -1.92 -0.06 -18.12
N SER A 91 -3.01 0.02 -18.89
CA SER A 91 -4.26 0.64 -18.44
C SER A 91 -4.86 -0.07 -17.23
N VAL A 92 -4.90 -1.41 -17.23
CA VAL A 92 -5.38 -2.19 -16.08
C VAL A 92 -4.48 -1.99 -14.86
N MET A 93 -3.16 -1.98 -15.05
CA MET A 93 -2.22 -1.67 -13.97
C MET A 93 -2.45 -0.27 -13.40
N LEU A 94 -2.63 0.75 -14.24
CA LEU A 94 -2.89 2.13 -13.79
C LEU A 94 -4.15 2.23 -12.94
N ILE A 95 -5.24 1.59 -13.36
CA ILE A 95 -6.47 1.53 -12.58
C ILE A 95 -6.20 0.85 -11.23
N GLY A 96 -5.44 -0.24 -11.22
CA GLY A 96 -5.02 -0.92 -9.99
C GLY A 96 -4.22 -0.02 -9.05
N GLU A 97 -3.25 0.73 -9.57
CA GLU A 97 -2.44 1.67 -8.78
C GLU A 97 -3.29 2.82 -8.22
N PHE A 98 -4.32 3.28 -8.94
CA PHE A 98 -5.27 4.25 -8.40
C PHE A 98 -6.09 3.67 -7.24
N LEU A 99 -6.30 2.36 -7.17
CA LEU A 99 -7.00 1.75 -6.04
C LEU A 99 -6.09 1.47 -4.83
N MET A 100 -4.81 1.83 -4.89
CA MET A 100 -3.84 1.60 -3.80
C MET A 100 -4.30 2.23 -2.49
N ALA A 101 -4.70 3.50 -2.50
CA ALA A 101 -5.16 4.21 -1.29
C ALA A 101 -6.42 3.57 -0.67
N PHE A 102 -7.23 2.89 -1.47
CA PHE A 102 -8.41 2.19 -1.00
C PHE A 102 -8.05 0.84 -0.36
N PHE A 103 -7.29 -0.01 -1.06
CA PHE A 103 -6.98 -1.36 -0.56
C PHE A 103 -5.85 -1.37 0.48
N ALA A 104 -4.76 -0.68 0.24
CA ALA A 104 -3.57 -0.73 1.10
C ALA A 104 -3.70 0.15 2.35
N VAL A 105 -4.65 1.09 2.38
CA VAL A 105 -4.81 2.04 3.49
C VAL A 105 -6.24 2.05 4.03
N TRP A 106 -7.24 2.54 3.27
CA TRP A 106 -8.59 2.70 3.80
C TRP A 106 -9.16 1.38 4.34
N THR A 107 -9.08 0.31 3.56
CA THR A 107 -9.61 -1.02 3.89
C THR A 107 -9.03 -1.59 5.19
N VAL A 108 -7.81 -1.20 5.54
CA VAL A 108 -7.04 -1.74 6.68
C VAL A 108 -6.89 -0.77 7.86
N HIS A 109 -7.18 0.53 7.70
CA HIS A 109 -7.03 1.55 8.74
C HIS A 109 -8.28 2.41 9.01
N HIS A 110 -9.38 2.24 8.27
CA HIS A 110 -10.59 2.99 8.60
C HIS A 110 -11.07 2.64 10.03
N HIS A 111 -11.39 3.68 10.80
CA HIS A 111 -11.77 3.59 12.22
C HIS A 111 -10.69 3.01 13.16
N THR A 112 -9.40 3.22 12.87
CA THR A 112 -8.29 2.83 13.77
C THR A 112 -7.48 4.01 14.30
N HIS A 113 -7.99 5.25 14.26
CA HIS A 113 -7.22 6.46 14.63
C HIS A 113 -6.80 6.53 16.09
N GLU A 114 -7.62 6.02 17.02
CA GLU A 114 -7.29 6.00 18.45
C GLU A 114 -6.15 5.02 18.77
N HIS A 115 -6.04 3.96 17.95
CA HIS A 115 -5.04 2.90 18.10
C HIS A 115 -4.46 2.52 16.72
N PRO A 116 -3.66 3.40 16.08
CA PRO A 116 -3.20 3.22 14.70
C PRO A 116 -2.44 1.91 14.44
N GLN A 117 -1.67 1.46 15.43
CA GLN A 117 -0.93 0.21 15.41
C GLN A 117 -1.83 -1.04 15.40
N PHE A 118 -3.09 -0.91 15.81
CA PHE A 118 -4.09 -1.97 15.77
C PHE A 118 -4.92 -1.88 14.49
N ALA A 119 -4.23 -2.06 13.37
CA ALA A 119 -4.85 -2.15 12.05
C ALA A 119 -5.87 -3.30 11.96
N ARG A 120 -6.74 -3.23 10.95
CA ARG A 120 -7.70 -4.29 10.65
C ARG A 120 -7.00 -5.49 10.02
N THR A 121 -7.51 -6.69 10.27
CA THR A 121 -6.95 -7.94 9.71
C THR A 121 -8.02 -8.83 9.10
N GLN A 122 -7.65 -9.66 8.13
CA GLN A 122 -8.52 -10.68 7.54
C GLN A 122 -8.06 -12.08 7.97
N ARG A 123 -9.02 -12.91 8.43
CA ARG A 123 -8.75 -14.27 8.94
C ARG A 123 -9.29 -15.40 8.06
N SER A 124 -10.12 -15.08 7.06
CA SER A 124 -10.74 -16.08 6.20
C SER A 124 -9.73 -16.66 5.21
N HIS A 125 -9.52 -17.98 5.23
CA HIS A 125 -8.50 -18.66 4.41
C HIS A 125 -8.63 -18.37 2.91
N TRP A 126 -9.84 -18.45 2.35
CA TRP A 126 -10.06 -18.21 0.91
C TRP A 126 -9.83 -16.74 0.53
N LYS A 127 -10.29 -15.78 1.37
CA LYS A 127 -10.05 -14.34 1.16
C LYS A 127 -8.55 -14.05 1.17
N ASN A 128 -7.82 -14.63 2.11
CA ASN A 128 -6.37 -14.46 2.22
C ASN A 128 -5.62 -15.13 1.07
N LYS A 129 -6.11 -16.25 0.54
CA LYS A 129 -5.53 -16.88 -0.65
C LYS A 129 -5.63 -15.98 -1.87
N ILE A 130 -6.79 -15.38 -2.12
CA ILE A 130 -6.98 -14.49 -3.29
C ILE A 130 -6.27 -13.13 -3.14
N THR A 131 -6.04 -12.67 -1.90
CA THR A 131 -5.33 -11.42 -1.62
C THR A 131 -3.85 -11.64 -1.31
N PHE A 132 -3.32 -12.84 -1.57
CA PHE A 132 -1.92 -13.20 -1.31
C PHE A 132 -1.45 -12.88 0.13
N ASN A 133 -2.34 -13.09 1.11
CA ASN A 133 -2.15 -12.80 2.53
C ASN A 133 -1.90 -11.31 2.84
N MET A 134 -2.22 -10.38 1.93
CA MET A 134 -1.89 -8.97 2.11
C MET A 134 -2.73 -8.23 3.15
N PHE A 135 -3.87 -8.81 3.57
CA PHE A 135 -4.73 -8.23 4.60
C PHE A 135 -4.48 -8.78 6.01
N TYR A 136 -3.38 -9.51 6.24
CA TYR A 136 -2.84 -9.69 7.59
C TYR A 136 -2.16 -8.39 8.07
N HIS A 137 -2.87 -7.27 8.02
CA HIS A 137 -2.27 -5.94 8.20
C HIS A 137 -1.93 -5.66 9.67
N LEU A 138 -2.76 -6.14 10.60
CA LEU A 138 -2.43 -6.11 12.03
C LEU A 138 -1.10 -6.82 12.31
N GLU A 139 -0.92 -8.01 11.74
CA GLU A 139 0.30 -8.81 11.90
C GLU A 139 1.50 -8.07 11.34
N HIS A 140 1.34 -7.49 10.15
CA HIS A 140 2.36 -6.69 9.48
C HIS A 140 2.75 -5.46 10.30
N HIS A 141 1.79 -4.77 10.93
CA HIS A 141 2.08 -3.62 11.80
C HIS A 141 2.77 -4.00 13.10
N LEU A 142 2.36 -5.11 13.72
CA LEU A 142 2.99 -5.58 14.95
C LEU A 142 4.41 -6.13 14.70
N PHE A 143 4.63 -6.77 13.55
CA PHE A 143 5.91 -7.42 13.21
C PHE A 143 6.29 -7.16 11.74
N PRO A 144 6.66 -5.92 11.36
CA PRO A 144 6.90 -5.53 9.96
C PRO A 144 8.10 -6.22 9.30
N ALA A 145 8.97 -6.85 10.09
CA ALA A 145 10.09 -7.65 9.59
C ALA A 145 9.69 -9.07 9.17
N VAL A 146 8.47 -9.53 9.50
CA VAL A 146 7.99 -10.87 9.13
C VAL A 146 7.47 -10.83 7.69
N PRO A 147 7.98 -11.68 6.78
CA PRO A 147 7.55 -11.65 5.39
C PRO A 147 6.09 -12.09 5.23
N THR A 148 5.39 -11.56 4.23
CA THR A 148 3.96 -11.81 3.96
C THR A 148 3.58 -13.30 3.95
N ILE A 149 4.46 -14.16 3.40
CA ILE A 149 4.24 -15.61 3.35
C ILE A 149 4.16 -16.28 4.73
N LYS A 150 4.73 -15.65 5.76
CA LYS A 150 4.74 -16.11 7.15
C LYS A 150 3.68 -15.45 8.03
N LEU A 151 2.95 -14.45 7.53
CA LEU A 151 1.89 -13.78 8.30
C LEU A 151 0.76 -14.73 8.76
N PRO A 152 0.35 -15.77 8.00
CA PRO A 152 -0.62 -16.74 8.52
C PRO A 152 -0.10 -17.54 9.73
N GLU A 153 1.20 -17.83 9.76
CA GLU A 153 1.85 -18.50 10.88
C GLU A 153 1.95 -17.57 12.08
N LEU A 154 2.34 -16.31 11.85
CA LEU A 154 2.37 -15.26 12.87
C LEU A 154 1.00 -15.01 13.49
N ALA A 155 -0.05 -14.92 12.67
CA ALA A 155 -1.43 -14.76 13.14
C ALA A 155 -1.83 -15.86 14.14
N LYS A 156 -1.48 -17.12 13.86
CA LYS A 156 -1.74 -18.24 14.78
C LYS A 156 -0.99 -18.07 16.11
N ARG A 157 0.29 -17.66 16.06
CA ARG A 157 1.11 -17.44 17.26
C ARG A 157 0.58 -16.30 18.11
N ILE A 158 0.15 -15.20 17.50
CA ILE A 158 -0.48 -14.06 18.19
C ILE A 158 -1.77 -14.51 18.86
N ASP A 159 -2.62 -15.25 18.14
CA ASP A 159 -3.90 -15.73 18.68
C ASP A 159 -3.71 -16.71 19.86
N GLN A 160 -2.64 -17.50 19.86
CA GLN A 160 -2.27 -18.37 20.99
C GLN A 160 -1.74 -17.58 22.20
N ALA A 161 -0.88 -16.58 21.97
CA ALA A 161 -0.28 -15.78 23.04
C ALA A 161 -1.29 -14.77 23.64
N PHE A 162 -2.21 -14.25 22.81
CA PHE A 162 -3.18 -13.22 23.18
C PHE A 162 -4.60 -13.61 22.73
N PRO A 163 -5.21 -14.65 23.33
CA PRO A 163 -6.50 -15.18 22.88
C PRO A 163 -7.66 -14.19 23.02
N LYS A 164 -7.54 -13.21 23.93
CA LYS A 164 -8.56 -12.19 24.20
C LYS A 164 -8.33 -10.87 23.43
N MET A 165 -7.32 -10.79 22.57
CA MET A 165 -7.06 -9.57 21.79
C MET A 165 -8.21 -9.30 20.82
N GLU A 166 -8.82 -8.11 20.95
CA GLU A 166 -9.83 -7.67 20.01
C GLU A 166 -9.21 -7.39 18.64
N LYS A 167 -9.87 -7.88 17.58
CA LYS A 167 -9.39 -7.79 16.19
C LYS A 167 -10.47 -7.17 15.32
N LYS A 168 -10.17 -6.01 14.74
CA LYS A 168 -11.04 -5.38 13.74
C LYS A 168 -10.89 -6.11 12.41
N LYS A 169 -12.00 -6.48 11.77
CA LYS A 169 -11.99 -7.23 10.50
C LYS A 169 -11.92 -6.30 9.30
N THR A 170 -11.09 -6.65 8.32
CA THR A 170 -11.02 -5.93 7.03
C THR A 170 -12.32 -6.00 6.22
N PHE A 171 -12.92 -7.20 6.13
CA PHE A 171 -14.18 -7.51 5.45
C PHE A 171 -15.01 -8.48 6.30
#